data_AF-A0A955CF38-F1
#
_entry.id   AF-A0A955CF38-F1
#
_cell.length_a   1.000
_cell.length_b   1.000
_cell.length_c   1.000
_cell.angle_alpha   90.00
_cell.angle_beta   90.00
_cell.angle_gamma   90.00
#
_symmetry.space_group_name_H-M   'P 1'
#
loop_
_entity.id
_entity.type
_entity.pdbx_description
1 polymer ?
#
loop_
_entity_poly.entity_id
_entity_poly.type
_entity_poly.pdbx_seq_one_letter_code
_entity_poly.pdbx_strand_id
1 'polypeptide(L)'
;MRQVSQQFARLISAATLCLAIAAQTGHAFEPLKVSQNGRYLVRDTGEPFFYLGDTAWELFHRLDRKDAVRYLDDRKTKGFTVVQAVALAEFDGVRTPNAYGHLPLLDEDPTRPAVVDGPDNDYWDHVDYVVEQANRRGLVVAMLPTWGDKWNKKWGIGPEIFNPENAEVYGRWMGERYRDADLIWILGGDRPIESD
;
A
#
# COMPACT_ATOMS: atom_id res chain seq x y z
N MET A 1 20.38 16.50 -80.75
CA MET A 1 21.52 16.76 -79.83
C MET A 1 20.96 16.73 -78.41
N ARG A 2 21.59 15.94 -77.52
CA ARG A 2 21.76 16.03 -76.03
C ARG A 2 20.83 16.99 -75.26
N GLN A 3 20.33 16.76 -74.04
CA GLN A 3 20.51 15.81 -72.93
C GLN A 3 19.42 16.25 -71.89
N VAL A 4 18.62 15.35 -71.31
CA VAL A 4 18.73 14.80 -69.93
C VAL A 4 18.32 15.73 -68.76
N SER A 5 17.37 15.23 -67.95
CA SER A 5 17.12 15.49 -66.51
C SER A 5 16.42 16.81 -66.14
N GLN A 6 15.49 16.90 -65.17
CA GLN A 6 15.28 16.13 -63.95
C GLN A 6 13.77 16.00 -63.61
N GLN A 7 13.37 14.80 -63.20
CA GLN A 7 12.12 14.55 -62.47
C GLN A 7 12.26 15.12 -61.06
N PHE A 8 11.36 16.00 -60.64
CA PHE A 8 11.13 16.28 -59.22
C PHE A 8 9.83 15.59 -58.80
N ALA A 9 9.98 14.36 -58.31
CA ALA A 9 8.94 13.65 -57.59
C ALA A 9 8.63 14.40 -56.28
N ARG A 10 7.40 14.90 -56.15
CA ARG A 10 6.87 15.39 -54.88
C ARG A 10 6.51 14.17 -54.01
N LEU A 11 7.46 13.75 -53.18
CA LEU A 11 7.18 12.83 -52.07
C LEU A 11 6.55 13.63 -50.94
N ILE A 12 5.23 13.51 -50.78
CA ILE A 12 4.52 13.94 -49.58
C ILE A 12 4.75 12.84 -48.53
N SER A 13 5.69 13.06 -47.61
CA SER A 13 5.85 12.23 -46.42
C SER A 13 4.63 12.43 -45.51
N ALA A 14 3.71 11.47 -45.51
CA ALA A 14 2.69 11.34 -44.47
C ALA A 14 3.35 10.74 -43.22
N ALA A 15 3.87 11.60 -42.34
CA ALA A 15 4.24 11.21 -40.99
C ALA A 15 3.00 11.32 -40.10
N THR A 16 2.20 10.25 -40.02
CA THR A 16 1.13 10.13 -39.04
C THR A 16 1.77 9.89 -37.67
N LEU A 17 1.93 10.96 -36.91
CA LEU A 17 2.37 10.91 -35.53
C LEU A 17 1.23 10.32 -34.68
N CYS A 18 1.20 9.00 -34.51
CA CYS A 18 0.38 8.37 -33.48
C CYS A 18 0.99 8.69 -32.12
N LEU A 19 0.55 9.80 -31.50
CA LEU A 19 0.70 9.97 -30.06
C LEU A 19 -0.20 8.93 -29.40
N ALA A 20 0.37 7.78 -29.05
CA ALA A 20 -0.23 6.95 -28.01
C ALA A 20 -0.09 7.72 -26.70
N ILE A 21 -1.12 8.48 -26.34
CA ILE A 21 -1.28 8.94 -24.97
C ILE A 21 -1.56 7.67 -24.18
N ALA A 22 -0.52 7.07 -23.62
CA ALA A 22 -0.68 6.15 -22.51
C ALA A 22 -1.28 6.99 -21.39
N ALA A 23 -2.61 7.00 -21.29
CA ALA A 23 -3.25 7.39 -20.05
C ALA A 23 -2.62 6.48 -18.99
N GLN A 24 -1.86 7.08 -18.06
CA GLN A 24 -1.61 6.40 -16.80
C GLN A 24 -2.97 6.31 -16.13
N THR A 25 -3.72 5.26 -16.47
CA THR A 25 -4.84 4.83 -15.66
C THR A 25 -4.21 4.54 -14.32
N GLY A 26 -4.46 5.40 -13.33
CA GLY A 26 -4.23 5.03 -11.94
C GLY A 26 -4.81 3.64 -11.73
N HIS A 27 -4.16 2.80 -10.93
CA HIS A 27 -4.71 1.50 -10.61
C HIS A 27 -6.10 1.74 -10.03
N ALA A 28 -7.13 1.34 -10.78
CA ALA A 28 -8.49 1.44 -10.30
C ALA A 28 -8.61 0.40 -9.20
N PHE A 29 -9.17 0.81 -8.06
CA PHE A 29 -9.49 -0.10 -6.97
C PHE A 29 -10.28 -1.30 -7.50
N GLU A 30 -9.79 -2.51 -7.23
CA GLU A 30 -10.36 -3.77 -7.71
C GLU A 30 -10.66 -4.70 -6.53
N PRO A 31 -11.86 -4.60 -5.94
CA PRO A 31 -12.22 -5.36 -4.74
C PRO A 31 -12.01 -6.87 -4.90
N LEU A 32 -11.46 -7.49 -3.85
CA LEU A 32 -11.41 -8.94 -3.72
C LEU A 32 -12.70 -9.47 -3.09
N LYS A 33 -13.14 -10.63 -3.56
CA LYS A 33 -14.28 -11.38 -3.04
C LYS A 33 -13.91 -12.83 -2.80
N VAL A 34 -14.61 -13.46 -1.87
CA VAL A 34 -14.59 -14.92 -1.73
C VAL A 34 -15.34 -15.51 -2.92
N SER A 35 -14.73 -16.50 -3.59
CA SER A 35 -15.36 -17.25 -4.68
C SER A 35 -16.67 -17.91 -4.25
N GLN A 36 -17.56 -18.18 -5.22
CA GLN A 36 -18.88 -18.77 -4.95
C GLN A 36 -18.83 -20.11 -4.20
N ASN A 37 -17.75 -20.89 -4.36
CA ASN A 37 -17.58 -22.16 -3.66
C ASN A 37 -16.85 -22.03 -2.32
N GLY A 38 -16.45 -20.83 -1.92
CA GLY A 38 -15.82 -20.54 -0.63
C GLY A 38 -14.37 -21.00 -0.49
N ARG A 39 -13.64 -21.27 -1.58
CA ARG A 39 -12.29 -21.90 -1.50
C ARG A 39 -11.12 -21.04 -1.92
N TYR A 40 -11.37 -20.00 -2.72
CA TYR A 40 -10.33 -19.10 -3.22
C TYR A 40 -10.85 -17.67 -3.35
N LEU A 41 -9.95 -16.73 -3.61
CA LEU A 41 -10.27 -15.33 -3.84
C LEU A 41 -10.43 -15.05 -5.34
N VAL A 42 -11.33 -14.13 -5.66
CA VAL A 42 -11.53 -13.60 -7.02
C VAL A 42 -11.58 -12.09 -6.96
N ARG A 43 -11.28 -11.42 -8.07
CA ARG A 43 -11.61 -10.00 -8.25
C ARG A 43 -13.11 -9.82 -8.53
N ASP A 44 -13.61 -8.60 -8.42
CA ASP A 44 -15.01 -8.29 -8.72
C ASP A 44 -15.43 -8.67 -10.16
N THR A 45 -14.47 -8.66 -11.08
CA THR A 45 -14.62 -9.11 -12.48
C THR A 45 -14.79 -10.63 -12.62
N GLY A 46 -14.55 -11.41 -11.55
CA GLY A 46 -14.60 -12.87 -11.54
C GLY A 46 -13.25 -13.56 -11.79
N GLU A 47 -12.19 -12.81 -12.09
CA GLU A 47 -10.86 -13.37 -12.31
C GLU A 47 -10.27 -13.96 -11.01
N PRO A 48 -9.69 -15.18 -11.02
CA PRO A 48 -9.04 -15.75 -9.85
C PRO A 48 -7.87 -14.90 -9.35
N PHE A 49 -7.81 -14.67 -8.05
CA PHE A 49 -6.70 -13.98 -7.39
C PHE A 49 -5.86 -15.00 -6.60
N PHE A 50 -4.64 -15.26 -7.07
CA PHE A 50 -3.69 -16.10 -6.35
C PHE A 50 -2.94 -15.26 -5.32
N TYR A 51 -3.13 -15.55 -4.03
CA TYR A 51 -2.42 -14.90 -2.94
C TYR A 51 -0.97 -15.42 -2.89
N LEU A 52 -0.03 -14.62 -3.39
CA LEU A 52 1.40 -14.84 -3.24
C LEU A 52 1.97 -13.65 -2.45
N GLY A 53 2.11 -13.86 -1.14
CA GLY A 53 2.50 -12.82 -0.19
C GLY A 53 3.99 -12.76 0.10
N ASP A 54 4.54 -11.55 0.17
CA ASP A 54 5.81 -11.25 0.83
C ASP A 54 5.57 -10.55 2.16
N THR A 55 6.54 -10.61 3.06
CA THR A 55 6.44 -10.08 4.42
C THR A 55 7.42 -8.94 4.66
N ALA A 56 6.90 -7.72 4.81
CA ALA A 56 7.67 -6.52 5.13
C ALA A 56 7.02 -5.76 6.29
N TRP A 57 7.08 -6.34 7.50
CA TRP A 57 6.37 -5.82 8.67
C TRP A 57 6.59 -4.34 8.96
N GLU A 58 7.84 -3.89 8.83
CA GLU A 58 8.27 -2.54 9.14
C GLU A 58 8.32 -1.62 7.90
N LEU A 59 7.64 -1.99 6.81
CA LEU A 59 7.66 -1.28 5.52
C LEU A 59 7.39 0.22 5.66
N PHE A 60 6.36 0.61 6.41
CA PHE A 60 5.98 2.01 6.62
C PHE A 60 6.87 2.74 7.62
N HIS A 61 7.68 2.01 8.37
CA HIS A 61 8.41 2.53 9.51
C HIS A 61 9.88 2.75 9.20
N ARG A 62 10.54 1.76 8.59
CA ARG A 62 12.00 1.74 8.41
C ARG A 62 12.47 2.18 7.03
N LEU A 63 11.62 2.05 6.01
CA LEU A 63 12.00 2.44 4.66
C LEU A 63 11.63 3.89 4.40
N ASP A 64 12.54 4.62 3.74
CA ASP A 64 12.15 5.85 3.08
C ASP A 64 11.36 5.55 1.78
N ARG A 65 10.79 6.57 1.15
CA ARG A 65 9.98 6.40 -0.07
C ARG A 65 10.76 5.78 -1.22
N LYS A 66 12.05 6.09 -1.36
CA LYS A 66 12.91 5.56 -2.43
C LYS A 66 13.14 4.06 -2.23
N ASP A 67 13.43 3.66 -1.00
CA ASP A 67 13.66 2.26 -0.64
C ASP A 67 12.38 1.44 -0.65
N ALA A 68 11.24 2.02 -0.23
CA ALA A 68 9.93 1.41 -0.37
C ALA A 68 9.60 1.13 -1.83
N VAL A 69 9.80 2.11 -2.73
CA VAL A 69 9.61 1.92 -4.18
C VAL A 69 10.52 0.83 -4.73
N ARG A 70 11.81 0.84 -4.37
CA ARG A 70 12.77 -0.18 -4.81
C ARG A 70 12.34 -1.58 -4.36
N TYR A 71 11.87 -1.73 -3.12
CA TYR A 71 11.36 -2.98 -2.60
C TYR A 71 10.12 -3.44 -3.38
N LEU A 72 9.13 -2.56 -3.57
CA LEU A 72 7.89 -2.89 -4.28
C LEU A 72 8.12 -3.25 -5.76
N ASP A 73 9.03 -2.57 -6.44
CA ASP A 73 9.42 -2.91 -7.81
C ASP A 73 10.02 -4.32 -7.90
N ASP A 74 10.90 -4.68 -6.96
CA ASP A 74 11.48 -6.01 -6.89
C ASP A 74 10.40 -7.08 -6.60
N ARG A 75 9.43 -6.80 -5.72
CA ARG A 75 8.30 -7.71 -5.44
C ARG A 75 7.44 -7.93 -6.67
N LYS A 76 7.13 -6.86 -7.41
CA LYS A 76 6.43 -6.93 -8.68
C LYS A 76 7.18 -7.78 -9.70
N THR A 77 8.48 -7.56 -9.88
CA THR A 77 9.30 -8.33 -10.84
C THR A 77 9.33 -9.83 -10.50
N LYS A 78 9.24 -10.18 -9.22
CA LYS A 78 9.18 -11.57 -8.76
C LYS A 78 7.78 -12.20 -8.80
N GLY A 79 6.76 -11.44 -9.18
CA GLY A 79 5.39 -11.92 -9.34
C GLY A 79 4.60 -12.04 -8.04
N PHE A 80 5.06 -11.44 -6.94
CA PHE A 80 4.21 -11.32 -5.74
C PHE A 80 2.94 -10.55 -6.07
N THR A 81 1.84 -10.92 -5.40
CA THR A 81 0.54 -10.25 -5.54
C THR A 81 0.13 -9.51 -4.27
N VAL A 82 0.76 -9.85 -3.14
CA VAL A 82 0.46 -9.27 -1.83
C VAL A 82 1.75 -8.89 -1.10
N VAL A 83 1.73 -7.76 -0.39
CA VAL A 83 2.77 -7.38 0.58
C VAL A 83 2.14 -7.17 1.93
N GLN A 84 2.63 -7.87 2.95
CA GLN A 84 2.17 -7.75 4.33
C GLN A 84 2.99 -6.69 5.08
N ALA A 85 2.31 -5.74 5.73
CA ALA A 85 2.94 -4.64 6.47
C ALA A 85 2.08 -4.19 7.65
N VAL A 86 2.70 -3.55 8.65
CA VAL A 86 2.04 -3.16 9.91
C VAL A 86 2.03 -1.65 10.05
N ALA A 87 0.86 -1.06 10.28
CA ALA A 87 0.71 0.39 10.44
C ALA A 87 1.30 0.88 11.79
N LEU A 88 0.99 0.21 12.90
CA LEU A 88 1.63 0.43 14.21
C LEU A 88 2.56 -0.74 14.55
N ALA A 89 3.86 -0.56 14.33
CA ALA A 89 4.83 -1.65 14.32
C ALA A 89 5.28 -2.14 15.73
N GLU A 90 5.79 -3.37 15.79
CA GLU A 90 6.16 -4.05 17.05
C GLU A 90 7.35 -3.40 17.76
N PHE A 91 8.43 -3.08 17.02
CA PHE A 91 9.73 -2.71 17.59
C PHE A 91 9.77 -1.25 18.05
N ASP A 92 8.93 -0.93 19.04
CA ASP A 92 8.71 0.41 19.61
C ASP A 92 8.16 1.42 18.59
N GLY A 93 7.42 0.93 17.59
CA GLY A 93 7.01 1.72 16.42
C GLY A 93 6.03 2.88 16.69
N VAL A 94 5.49 2.98 17.90
CA VAL A 94 4.64 4.12 18.33
C VAL A 94 5.43 5.23 19.04
N ARG A 95 6.67 4.94 19.46
CA ARG A 95 7.57 5.91 20.15
C ARG A 95 8.85 6.20 19.36
N THR A 96 9.26 5.29 18.49
CA THR A 96 10.34 5.51 17.54
C THR A 96 9.75 6.16 16.28
N PRO A 97 10.34 7.23 15.74
CA PRO A 97 9.86 7.82 14.50
C PRO A 97 10.21 6.97 13.27
N ASN A 98 9.45 7.14 12.19
CA ASN A 98 9.79 6.57 10.88
C ASN A 98 11.07 7.21 10.30
N ALA A 99 11.46 6.79 9.10
CA ALA A 99 12.63 7.31 8.38
C ALA A 99 12.67 8.85 8.19
N TYR A 100 11.52 9.53 8.37
CA TYR A 100 11.37 10.99 8.23
C TYR A 100 11.29 11.74 9.56
N GLY A 101 11.33 11.04 10.70
CA GLY A 101 11.20 11.68 12.02
C GLY A 101 9.76 11.79 12.52
N HIS A 102 8.78 11.16 11.87
CA HIS A 102 7.36 11.27 12.23
C HIS A 102 6.90 10.06 13.06
N LEU A 103 6.08 10.32 14.09
CA LEU A 103 5.40 9.30 14.90
C LEU A 103 3.99 9.04 14.34
N PRO A 104 3.43 7.82 14.52
CA PRO A 104 2.09 7.51 14.01
C PRO A 104 0.96 8.13 14.84
N LEU A 105 1.16 8.34 16.13
CA LEU A 105 0.14 8.77 17.08
C LEU A 105 0.62 9.98 17.90
N LEU A 106 -0.31 10.83 18.33
CA LEU A 106 -0.06 11.85 19.34
C LEU A 106 -0.24 11.23 20.73
N ASP A 107 0.75 11.42 21.61
CA ASP A 107 0.70 10.97 23.00
C ASP A 107 0.38 9.47 23.18
N GLU A 108 0.79 8.62 22.22
CA GLU A 108 0.50 7.17 22.19
C GLU A 108 -1.01 6.81 22.18
N ASP A 109 -1.88 7.77 21.85
CA ASP A 109 -3.33 7.60 21.85
C ASP A 109 -3.85 7.16 20.48
N PRO A 110 -4.41 5.94 20.33
CA PRO A 110 -4.95 5.45 19.06
C PRO A 110 -6.10 6.28 18.50
N THR A 111 -6.79 7.06 19.34
CA THR A 111 -7.86 7.97 18.90
C THR A 111 -7.31 9.25 18.27
N ARG A 112 -5.99 9.46 18.35
CA ARG A 112 -5.30 10.67 17.86
C ARG A 112 -4.15 10.32 16.91
N PRO A 113 -4.44 9.81 15.69
CA PRO A 113 -3.44 9.72 14.63
C PRO A 113 -2.73 11.06 14.44
N ALA A 114 -1.40 11.05 14.39
CA ALA A 114 -0.59 12.25 14.22
C ALA A 114 -0.62 12.71 12.76
N VAL A 115 -1.74 13.29 12.35
CA VAL A 115 -1.95 13.87 11.02
C VAL A 115 -1.71 15.37 11.06
N VAL A 116 -1.00 15.90 10.08
CA VAL A 116 -0.73 17.33 9.92
C VAL A 116 -1.29 17.80 8.58
N ASP A 117 -1.88 18.99 8.54
CA ASP A 117 -2.38 19.54 7.27
C ASP A 117 -1.23 19.78 6.29
N GLY A 118 -1.39 19.27 5.07
CA GLY A 118 -0.41 19.38 3.98
C GLY A 118 0.09 18.02 3.54
N PRO A 119 0.81 17.94 2.41
CA PRO A 119 1.37 16.69 1.93
C PRO A 119 2.79 16.46 2.48
N ASP A 120 3.13 15.18 2.63
CA ASP A 120 4.47 14.66 2.90
C ASP A 120 5.08 15.15 4.22
N ASN A 121 4.25 15.49 5.21
CA ASN A 121 4.70 16.13 6.45
C ASN A 121 4.32 15.37 7.73
N ASP A 122 3.72 14.18 7.59
CA ASP A 122 3.43 13.31 8.72
C ASP A 122 3.72 11.82 8.44
N TYR A 123 3.41 10.95 9.41
CA TYR A 123 3.62 9.50 9.29
C TYR A 123 2.67 8.86 8.28
N TRP A 124 1.43 9.32 8.24
CA TRP A 124 0.35 8.73 7.47
C TRP A 124 0.42 9.11 6.00
N ASP A 125 0.96 10.27 5.65
CA ASP A 125 1.35 10.61 4.27
C ASP A 125 2.41 9.66 3.70
N HIS A 126 3.30 9.13 4.56
CA HIS A 126 4.24 8.11 4.15
C HIS A 126 3.53 6.76 3.93
N VAL A 127 2.62 6.36 4.82
CA VAL A 127 1.80 5.15 4.66
C VAL A 127 0.98 5.22 3.36
N ASP A 128 0.26 6.33 3.14
CA ASP A 128 -0.54 6.58 1.94
C ASP A 128 0.30 6.43 0.67
N TYR A 129 1.47 7.09 0.64
CA TYR A 129 2.38 7.00 -0.49
C TYR A 129 2.76 5.54 -0.78
N VAL A 130 3.14 4.78 0.25
CA VAL A 130 3.57 3.39 0.07
C VAL A 130 2.42 2.50 -0.39
N VAL A 131 1.22 2.68 0.17
CA VAL A 131 0.00 1.96 -0.27
C VAL A 131 -0.30 2.28 -1.73
N GLU A 132 -0.30 3.55 -2.11
CA GLU A 132 -0.52 3.98 -3.50
C GLU A 132 0.54 3.38 -4.43
N GLN A 133 1.82 3.40 -4.04
CA GLN A 133 2.89 2.83 -4.83
C GLN A 133 2.76 1.31 -5.00
N ALA A 134 2.29 0.59 -3.98
CA ALA A 134 2.04 -0.84 -4.07
C ALA A 134 0.86 -1.12 -5.02
N ASN A 135 -0.25 -0.41 -4.85
CA ASN A 135 -1.44 -0.56 -5.69
C ASN A 135 -1.14 -0.23 -7.17
N ARG A 136 -0.40 0.84 -7.47
CA ARG A 136 0.08 1.15 -8.85
C ARG A 136 0.90 0.03 -9.49
N ARG A 137 1.45 -0.89 -8.68
CA ARG A 137 2.24 -2.04 -9.12
C ARG A 137 1.41 -3.32 -9.24
N GLY A 138 0.12 -3.26 -8.96
CA GLY A 138 -0.78 -4.42 -8.89
C GLY A 138 -0.58 -5.25 -7.62
N LEU A 139 0.08 -4.69 -6.60
CA LEU A 139 0.28 -5.34 -5.30
C LEU A 139 -0.83 -4.89 -4.36
N VAL A 140 -1.55 -5.87 -3.80
CA VAL A 140 -2.49 -5.65 -2.70
C VAL A 140 -1.68 -5.52 -1.42
N VAL A 141 -1.96 -4.52 -0.60
CA VAL A 141 -1.32 -4.43 0.72
C VAL A 141 -2.15 -5.21 1.72
N ALA A 142 -1.55 -6.18 2.39
CA ALA A 142 -2.18 -6.87 3.51
C ALA A 142 -1.77 -6.14 4.80
N MET A 143 -2.58 -5.17 5.19
CA MET A 143 -2.27 -4.24 6.28
C MET A 143 -2.78 -4.77 7.62
N LEU A 144 -1.86 -4.90 8.57
CA LEU A 144 -2.20 -5.02 9.97
C LEU A 144 -2.39 -3.61 10.54
N PRO A 145 -3.57 -3.26 11.10
CA PRO A 145 -3.77 -1.93 11.70
C PRO A 145 -2.81 -1.66 12.86
N THR A 146 -2.42 -2.71 13.59
CA THR A 146 -1.46 -2.66 14.69
C THR A 146 -0.85 -4.03 14.89
N TRP A 147 0.38 -4.10 15.38
CA TRP A 147 0.92 -5.35 15.92
C TRP A 147 0.24 -5.72 17.24
N GLY A 148 0.34 -6.99 17.61
CA GLY A 148 -0.36 -7.52 18.77
C GLY A 148 0.12 -6.98 20.11
N ASP A 149 1.37 -6.54 20.21
CA ASP A 149 1.92 -6.01 21.46
C ASP A 149 1.28 -4.70 21.92
N LYS A 150 0.48 -4.05 21.06
CA LYS A 150 -0.29 -2.86 21.38
C LYS A 150 -1.65 -3.13 22.02
N TRP A 151 -2.13 -4.38 22.00
CA TRP A 151 -3.32 -4.81 22.74
C TRP A 151 -2.97 -5.82 23.84
N ASN A 152 -2.01 -6.71 23.59
CA ASN A 152 -1.52 -7.70 24.56
C ASN A 152 -0.01 -7.83 24.41
N LYS A 153 0.72 -7.25 25.35
CA LYS A 153 2.16 -7.10 25.30
C LYS A 153 2.85 -8.44 25.08
N LYS A 154 2.47 -9.46 25.86
CA LYS A 154 3.18 -10.76 25.98
C LYS A 154 4.71 -10.57 25.97
N TRP A 155 5.36 -10.93 24.87
CA TRP A 155 6.81 -10.87 24.67
C TRP A 155 7.27 -9.64 23.87
N GLY A 156 6.36 -8.77 23.45
CA GLY A 156 6.67 -7.53 22.75
C GLY A 156 7.12 -6.40 23.67
N ILE A 157 7.60 -5.32 23.06
CA ILE A 157 8.04 -4.12 23.77
C ILE A 157 6.82 -3.37 24.35
N GLY A 158 5.67 -3.46 23.67
CA GLY A 158 4.47 -2.69 23.99
C GLY A 158 4.53 -1.31 23.33
N PRO A 159 3.87 -0.29 23.92
CA PRO A 159 2.93 -0.33 25.05
C PRO A 159 1.58 -0.94 24.69
N GLU A 160 0.84 -1.43 25.69
CA GLU A 160 -0.60 -1.74 25.54
C GLU A 160 -1.41 -0.44 25.56
N ILE A 161 -2.02 -0.10 24.43
CA ILE A 161 -2.73 1.18 24.21
C ILE A 161 -4.17 0.99 23.72
N PHE A 162 -4.56 -0.24 23.37
CA PHE A 162 -5.90 -0.53 22.86
C PHE A 162 -6.86 -1.06 23.93
N ASN A 163 -8.09 -0.56 23.88
CA ASN A 163 -9.30 -1.10 24.50
C ASN A 163 -10.43 -1.14 23.44
N PRO A 164 -11.58 -1.77 23.71
CA PRO A 164 -12.66 -1.87 22.71
C PRO A 164 -13.12 -0.51 22.17
N GLU A 165 -13.23 0.50 23.03
CA GLU A 165 -13.74 1.83 22.66
C GLU A 165 -12.78 2.57 21.71
N ASN A 166 -11.49 2.62 22.03
CA ASN A 166 -10.51 3.32 21.20
C ASN A 166 -10.13 2.51 19.95
N ALA A 167 -10.26 1.17 19.98
CA ALA A 167 -10.08 0.31 18.82
C ALA A 167 -11.17 0.58 17.77
N GLU A 168 -12.41 0.84 18.17
CA GLU A 168 -13.47 1.24 17.24
C GLU A 168 -13.14 2.58 16.56
N VAL A 169 -12.72 3.58 17.33
CA VAL A 169 -12.37 4.91 16.80
C VAL A 169 -11.22 4.81 15.80
N TYR A 170 -10.13 4.13 16.18
CA TYR A 170 -8.98 3.94 15.30
C TYR A 170 -9.34 3.10 14.05
N GLY A 171 -10.11 2.02 14.22
CA GLY A 171 -10.56 1.17 13.13
C GLY A 171 -11.44 1.92 12.12
N ARG A 172 -12.35 2.78 12.60
CA ARG A 172 -13.16 3.66 11.75
C ARG A 172 -12.29 4.64 10.96
N TRP A 173 -11.33 5.28 11.62
CA TRP A 173 -10.41 6.22 10.97
C TRP A 173 -9.58 5.54 9.88
N MET A 174 -9.00 4.36 10.16
CA MET A 174 -8.27 3.56 9.16
C MET A 174 -9.19 3.15 7.99
N GLY A 175 -10.40 2.67 8.30
CA GLY A 175 -11.37 2.25 7.31
C GLY A 175 -11.80 3.40 6.39
N GLU A 176 -12.03 4.59 6.93
CA GLU A 176 -12.37 5.79 6.15
C GLU A 176 -11.20 6.27 5.28
N ARG A 177 -9.98 6.29 5.83
CA ARG A 177 -8.77 6.75 5.11
C ARG A 177 -8.45 5.87 3.91
N TYR A 178 -8.58 4.56 4.04
CA TYR A 178 -8.15 3.60 3.01
C TYR A 178 -9.29 2.83 2.32
N ARG A 179 -10.53 3.33 2.40
CA ARG A 179 -11.72 2.66 1.82
C ARG A 179 -11.63 2.38 0.31
N ASP A 180 -10.86 3.19 -0.40
CA ASP A 180 -10.72 3.17 -1.86
C ASP A 180 -9.37 2.58 -2.31
N ALA A 181 -8.63 1.93 -1.39
CA ALA A 181 -7.33 1.31 -1.67
C ALA A 181 -7.42 -0.22 -1.78
N ASP A 182 -6.55 -0.83 -2.58
CA ASP A 182 -6.45 -2.29 -2.68
C ASP A 182 -5.72 -2.85 -1.46
N LEU A 183 -6.51 -3.14 -0.44
CA LEU A 183 -6.09 -3.62 0.87
C LEU A 183 -6.79 -4.92 1.27
N ILE A 184 -6.06 -5.74 2.04
CA ILE A 184 -6.60 -6.81 2.87
C ILE A 184 -6.31 -6.43 4.32
N TRP A 185 -7.34 -6.33 5.15
CA TRP A 185 -7.16 -6.15 6.58
C TRP A 185 -6.74 -7.47 7.24
N ILE A 186 -5.61 -7.48 7.93
CA ILE A 186 -5.19 -8.58 8.80
C ILE A 186 -5.34 -8.13 10.26
N LEU A 187 -6.25 -8.75 10.99
CA LEU A 187 -6.44 -8.49 12.42
C LEU A 187 -5.47 -9.34 13.26
N GLY A 188 -5.09 -8.83 14.44
CA GLY A 188 -4.17 -9.49 15.36
C GLY A 188 -2.70 -9.20 15.03
N GLY A 189 -1.82 -10.19 15.25
CA GLY A 189 -0.38 -10.08 15.02
C GLY A 189 0.40 -10.77 16.13
N ASP A 190 0.82 -12.02 15.90
CA ASP A 190 1.68 -12.80 16.80
C ASP A 190 1.25 -12.85 18.28
N ARG A 191 -0.05 -12.70 18.59
CA ARG A 191 -0.57 -12.81 19.96
C ARG A 191 -1.76 -13.77 20.00
N PRO A 192 -1.79 -14.71 20.96
CA PRO A 192 -2.93 -15.59 21.13
C PRO A 192 -4.16 -14.78 21.53
N ILE A 193 -5.33 -15.16 21.01
CA ILE A 193 -6.59 -14.64 21.53
C ILE A 193 -6.78 -15.27 22.91
N GLU A 194 -6.82 -14.43 23.93
CA GLU A 194 -7.20 -14.82 25.28
C GLU A 194 -8.52 -14.12 25.56
N SER A 195 -9.56 -14.90 25.82
CA SER A 195 -10.78 -14.38 26.43
C SER A 195 -10.54 -14.29 27.94
N ASP A 196 -10.76 -13.13 28.52
CA ASP A 196 -10.92 -12.99 29.98
C ASP A 196 -12.05 -13.88 30.51
#